data_AF-A0A926VNA2-F1
#
_entry.id   AF-A0A926VNA2-F1
#
_cell.length_a   1.000
_cell.length_b   1.000
_cell.length_c   1.000
_cell.angle_alpha   90.00
_cell.angle_beta   90.00
_cell.angle_gamma   90.00
#
_symmetry.space_group_name_H-M   'P 1'
#
loop_
_entity.id
_entity.type
_entity.pdbx_description
1 polymer ?
#
loop_
_entity_poly.entity_id
_entity_poly.type
_entity_poly.pdbx_seq_one_letter_code
_entity_poly.pdbx_strand_id
1 'polypeptide(L)'
;MNIVGRHGHANSIMFIDPYFDPVKHGYREFNKLLAAIINPDEPPDIEIHICHLADSITKSQYEADFSSKLSGVINTAGLTVKIFIWDKFHDRYLISNLMGIKLNNGFDISDKPQEMTTWGRLGRSDRDDIQREFDPASGRHKLQHRFTVP
;
A
#
# COMPACT_ATOMS: atom_id res chain seq x y z
N MET A 1 11.59 28.31 -21.25
CA MET A 1 12.13 27.45 -20.17
C MET A 1 11.16 27.58 -19.01
N ASN A 2 10.13 26.73 -18.97
CA ASN A 2 9.09 26.82 -17.94
C ASN A 2 9.54 26.01 -16.73
N ILE A 3 10.03 26.71 -15.71
CA ILE A 3 10.19 26.18 -14.36
C ILE A 3 8.82 26.32 -13.69
N VAL A 4 7.94 25.34 -13.91
CA VAL A 4 6.75 25.20 -13.07
C VAL A 4 7.16 24.31 -11.91
N GLY A 5 7.32 24.91 -10.73
CA GLY A 5 7.58 24.17 -9.51
C GLY A 5 6.48 23.13 -9.29
N ARG A 6 6.86 21.85 -9.21
CA ARG A 6 5.98 20.77 -8.75
C ARG A 6 5.52 21.11 -7.34
N HIS A 7 4.26 21.50 -7.20
CA HIS A 7 3.65 21.77 -5.91
C HIS A 7 3.38 20.44 -5.19
N GLY A 8 3.88 20.32 -3.94
CA GLY A 8 3.34 19.61 -2.76
C GLY A 8 2.64 18.25 -2.80
N HIS A 9 2.52 17.53 -3.92
CA HIS A 9 1.76 16.27 -3.97
C HIS A 9 2.68 15.04 -4.00
N ALA A 10 2.23 13.97 -3.35
CA ALA A 10 2.91 12.69 -3.47
C ALA A 10 2.67 12.15 -4.89
N ASN A 11 3.73 11.71 -5.56
CA ASN A 11 3.65 11.10 -6.89
C ASN A 11 3.89 9.58 -6.85
N SER A 12 4.28 9.04 -5.70
CA SER A 12 4.30 7.62 -5.41
C SER A 12 3.85 7.35 -3.98
N ILE A 13 3.11 6.26 -3.79
CA ILE A 13 2.63 5.79 -2.49
C ILE A 13 2.76 4.27 -2.45
N MET A 14 3.46 3.74 -1.45
CA MET A 14 3.55 2.31 -1.16
C MET A 14 2.91 2.03 0.20
N PHE A 15 1.91 1.17 0.20
CA PHE A 15 1.30 0.59 1.39
C PHE A 15 1.95 -0.77 1.64
N ILE A 16 2.76 -0.88 2.69
CA ILE A 16 3.48 -2.11 3.03
C ILE A 16 2.85 -2.67 4.31
N ASP A 17 2.17 -3.81 4.20
CA ASP A 17 1.59 -4.50 5.34
C ASP A 17 1.46 -6.00 5.03
N PRO A 18 2.25 -6.86 5.70
CA PRO A 18 2.32 -8.28 5.35
C PRO A 18 1.00 -9.01 5.53
N TYR A 19 0.06 -8.47 6.31
CA TYR A 19 -1.21 -9.12 6.64
C TYR A 19 -2.43 -8.43 6.02
N PHE A 20 -2.22 -7.43 5.16
CA PHE A 20 -3.32 -6.70 4.53
C PHE A 20 -4.20 -7.66 3.72
N ASP A 21 -5.49 -7.63 4.01
CA ASP A 21 -6.51 -8.44 3.36
C ASP A 21 -7.79 -7.60 3.26
N PRO A 22 -8.20 -7.17 2.06
CA PRO A 22 -9.34 -6.28 1.89
C PRO A 22 -10.69 -6.95 2.22
N VAL A 23 -10.72 -8.26 2.44
CA VAL A 23 -11.92 -9.00 2.86
C VAL A 23 -12.08 -9.01 4.38
N LYS A 24 -10.98 -8.90 5.14
CA LYS A 24 -11.04 -8.90 6.61
C LYS A 24 -11.64 -7.60 7.14
N HIS A 25 -12.49 -7.74 8.16
CA HIS A 25 -13.18 -6.62 8.82
C HIS A 25 -12.24 -5.52 9.32
N GLY A 26 -11.04 -5.90 9.76
CA GLY A 26 -10.00 -5.00 10.23
C GLY A 26 -9.50 -4.00 9.17
N TYR A 27 -9.62 -4.32 7.88
CA TYR A 27 -9.16 -3.43 6.80
C TYR A 27 -10.30 -2.71 6.07
N ARG A 28 -11.53 -2.78 6.60
CA ARG A 28 -12.74 -2.22 5.95
C ARG A 28 -12.68 -0.72 5.68
N GLU A 29 -11.80 0.00 6.37
CA GLU A 29 -11.61 1.45 6.22
C GLU A 29 -10.43 1.83 5.31
N PHE A 30 -9.68 0.86 4.80
CA PHE A 30 -8.55 1.14 3.91
C PHE A 30 -8.97 1.91 2.64
N ASN A 31 -10.19 1.67 2.16
CA ASN A 31 -10.78 2.43 1.05
C ASN A 31 -10.81 3.95 1.30
N LYS A 32 -10.91 4.41 2.56
CA LYS A 32 -10.87 5.83 2.89
C LYS A 32 -9.52 6.45 2.56
N LEU A 33 -8.42 5.68 2.69
CA LEU A 33 -7.08 6.15 2.31
C LEU A 33 -7.00 6.33 0.79
N LEU A 34 -7.51 5.36 0.01
CA LEU A 34 -7.54 5.47 -1.45
C LEU A 34 -8.43 6.62 -1.92
N ALA A 35 -9.62 6.77 -1.34
CA ALA A 35 -10.54 7.85 -1.66
C ALA A 35 -9.99 9.25 -1.33
N ALA A 36 -9.08 9.35 -0.36
CA ALA A 36 -8.44 10.60 0.02
C ALA A 36 -7.30 11.02 -0.94
N ILE A 37 -6.87 10.15 -1.85
CA ILE A 37 -5.87 10.47 -2.87
C ILE A 37 -6.57 11.24 -3.99
N ILE A 38 -6.42 12.56 -3.97
CA ILE A 38 -7.05 13.46 -4.94
C ILE A 38 -5.94 14.07 -5.80
N ASN A 39 -5.74 13.53 -7.00
CA ASN A 39 -4.96 14.18 -8.05
C ASN A 39 -5.37 13.67 -9.44
N PRO A 40 -6.53 14.09 -9.98
CA PRO A 40 -7.08 13.54 -11.22
C PRO A 40 -6.20 13.82 -12.45
N ASP A 41 -5.41 14.91 -12.42
CA ASP A 41 -4.56 15.30 -13.56
C ASP A 41 -3.23 14.54 -13.59
N GLU A 42 -2.71 14.12 -12.43
CA GLU A 42 -1.44 13.38 -12.29
C GLU A 42 -1.55 12.37 -11.14
N PRO A 43 -2.35 11.29 -11.29
CA PRO A 43 -2.56 10.31 -10.23
C PRO A 43 -1.22 9.65 -9.86
N PRO A 44 -0.94 9.43 -8.56
CA PRO A 44 0.33 8.84 -8.12
C PRO A 44 0.41 7.36 -8.53
N ASP A 45 1.64 6.86 -8.67
CA ASP A 45 1.89 5.43 -8.66
C ASP A 45 1.55 4.85 -7.28
N ILE A 46 0.60 3.91 -7.22
CA ILE A 46 0.19 3.27 -5.97
C ILE A 46 0.57 1.80 -5.98
N GLU A 47 1.27 1.38 -4.93
CA GLU A 47 1.69 0.01 -4.70
C GLU A 47 1.17 -0.50 -3.35
N ILE A 48 0.71 -1.75 -3.30
CA ILE A 48 0.41 -2.47 -2.06
C ILE A 48 1.30 -3.70 -1.98
N HIS A 49 2.08 -3.82 -0.91
CA HIS A 49 3.02 -4.90 -0.68
C HIS A 49 2.56 -5.72 0.51
N ILE A 50 2.39 -7.02 0.29
CA ILE A 50 1.89 -7.97 1.29
C ILE A 50 2.71 -9.26 1.29
N CYS A 51 2.54 -10.07 2.32
CA CYS A 51 3.03 -11.45 2.31
C CYS A 51 1.99 -12.39 1.74
N HIS A 52 2.48 -13.55 1.29
CA HIS A 52 1.80 -14.86 1.21
C HIS A 52 0.25 -14.86 1.16
N LEU A 53 -0.29 -15.53 0.14
CA LEU A 53 -1.69 -15.95 0.11
C LEU A 53 -2.07 -16.64 1.42
N ALA A 54 -3.28 -16.40 1.94
CA ALA A 54 -3.80 -17.23 3.02
C ALA A 54 -3.72 -18.71 2.59
N ASP A 55 -3.18 -19.57 3.44
CA ASP A 55 -3.15 -21.01 3.16
C ASP A 55 -4.59 -21.44 2.85
N SER A 56 -4.84 -21.94 1.63
CA SER A 56 -6.13 -22.40 1.05
C SER A 56 -6.73 -21.58 -0.10
N ILE A 57 -6.18 -20.43 -0.48
CA ILE A 57 -6.70 -19.66 -1.63
C ILE A 57 -5.74 -19.62 -2.82
N THR A 58 -6.30 -19.60 -4.03
CA THR A 58 -5.51 -19.48 -5.27
C THR A 58 -5.16 -18.03 -5.54
N LYS A 59 -4.11 -17.79 -6.35
CA LYS A 59 -3.76 -16.45 -6.85
C LYS A 59 -4.96 -15.76 -7.50
N SER A 60 -5.72 -16.49 -8.33
CA SER A 60 -6.90 -15.97 -9.03
C SER A 60 -8.02 -15.56 -8.07
N GLN A 61 -8.30 -16.37 -7.05
CA GLN A 61 -9.28 -16.01 -6.03
C GLN A 61 -8.88 -14.71 -5.32
N TYR A 62 -7.59 -14.57 -5.03
CA TYR A 62 -7.08 -13.39 -4.33
C TYR A 62 -7.13 -12.12 -5.19
N GLU A 63 -6.81 -12.22 -6.48
CA GLU A 63 -7.01 -11.13 -7.45
C GLU A 63 -8.48 -10.71 -7.52
N ALA A 64 -9.40 -11.69 -7.52
CA ALA A 64 -10.84 -11.43 -7.52
C ALA A 64 -11.29 -10.75 -6.21
N ASP A 65 -10.76 -11.17 -5.06
CA ASP A 65 -11.07 -10.56 -3.76
C ASP A 65 -10.61 -9.10 -3.73
N PHE A 66 -9.37 -8.81 -4.13
CA PHE A 66 -8.85 -7.43 -4.23
C PHE A 66 -9.66 -6.58 -5.19
N SER A 67 -9.95 -7.10 -6.39
CA SER A 67 -10.74 -6.38 -7.40
C SER A 67 -12.15 -6.09 -6.86
N SER A 68 -12.83 -7.09 -6.30
CA SER A 68 -14.19 -6.93 -5.77
C SER A 68 -14.28 -5.91 -4.64
N LYS A 69 -13.24 -5.78 -3.81
CA LYS A 69 -13.23 -4.89 -2.65
C LYS A 69 -12.71 -3.49 -2.95
N LEU A 70 -11.76 -3.34 -3.87
CA LEU A 70 -11.06 -2.09 -4.09
C LEU A 70 -11.42 -1.41 -5.43
N SER A 71 -11.83 -2.14 -6.47
CA SER A 71 -12.08 -1.53 -7.79
C SER A 71 -13.09 -0.38 -7.73
N GLY A 72 -14.15 -0.47 -6.91
CA GLY A 72 -15.13 0.61 -6.81
C GLY A 72 -14.52 1.94 -6.35
N VAL A 73 -13.65 1.91 -5.34
CA VAL A 73 -13.00 3.14 -4.83
C VAL A 73 -11.86 3.58 -5.74
N ILE A 74 -11.09 2.65 -6.30
CA ILE A 74 -9.99 2.94 -7.24
C ILE A 74 -10.53 3.64 -8.49
N ASN A 75 -11.57 3.09 -9.11
CA ASN A 75 -12.20 3.66 -10.30
C ASN A 75 -12.83 5.04 -10.02
N THR A 76 -13.51 5.19 -8.88
CA THR A 76 -14.11 6.47 -8.48
C THR A 76 -13.04 7.56 -8.29
N ALA A 77 -11.88 7.19 -7.78
CA ALA A 77 -10.76 8.11 -7.58
C ALA A 77 -9.87 8.30 -8.83
N GLY A 78 -10.13 7.60 -9.93
CA GLY A 78 -9.29 7.65 -11.14
C GLY A 78 -7.88 7.12 -10.92
N LEU A 79 -7.73 6.12 -10.06
CA LEU A 79 -6.44 5.54 -9.66
C LEU A 79 -6.18 4.23 -10.39
N THR A 80 -4.96 3.71 -10.24
CA THR A 80 -4.62 2.33 -10.60
C THR A 80 -3.66 1.82 -9.53
N VAL A 81 -3.89 0.61 -9.03
CA VAL A 81 -3.13 0.08 -7.89
C VAL A 81 -2.41 -1.21 -8.29
N LYS A 82 -1.10 -1.26 -8.09
CA LYS A 82 -0.28 -2.46 -8.28
C LYS A 82 -0.18 -3.23 -6.97
N ILE A 83 -0.46 -4.52 -7.01
CA ILE A 83 -0.35 -5.40 -5.85
C ILE A 83 0.87 -6.29 -6.02
N PHE A 84 1.71 -6.36 -4.99
CA PHE A 84 2.92 -7.17 -4.94
C PHE A 84 2.84 -8.14 -3.77
N ILE A 85 3.02 -9.43 -4.06
CA ILE A 85 3.02 -10.50 -3.07
C ILE A 85 4.45 -11.03 -2.96
N TRP A 86 5.04 -10.89 -1.78
CA TRP A 86 6.40 -11.28 -1.47
C TRP A 86 6.44 -12.55 -0.63
N ASP A 87 7.65 -13.07 -0.44
CA ASP A 87 7.95 -13.94 0.68
C ASP A 87 7.84 -13.19 2.02
N LYS A 88 8.21 -13.89 3.10
CA LYS A 88 7.89 -13.47 4.46
C LYS A 88 8.68 -12.22 4.86
N PHE A 89 7.94 -11.16 5.19
CA PHE A 89 8.40 -9.97 5.92
C PHE A 89 7.41 -9.64 7.04
N HIS A 90 7.79 -8.71 7.92
CA HIS A 90 7.01 -8.40 9.13
C HIS A 90 6.72 -6.91 9.34
N ASP A 91 7.56 -6.05 8.80
CA ASP A 91 7.42 -4.62 9.00
C ASP A 91 6.29 -4.02 8.15
N ARG A 92 5.77 -2.90 8.65
CA ARG A 92 4.58 -2.23 8.14
C ARG A 92 4.86 -0.75 7.97
N TYR A 93 4.62 -0.24 6.77
CA TYR A 93 4.97 1.12 6.40
C TYR A 93 3.95 1.76 5.47
N LEU A 94 3.86 3.09 5.55
CA LEU A 94 3.36 3.93 4.48
C LEU A 94 4.54 4.74 3.94
N ILE A 95 4.93 4.51 2.69
CA ILE A 95 6.05 5.19 2.04
C ILE A 95 5.52 6.07 0.92
N SER A 96 6.05 7.28 0.81
CA SER A 96 5.82 8.17 -0.33
C SER A 96 7.10 8.93 -0.66
N ASN A 97 7.15 9.54 -1.84
CA ASN A 97 8.21 10.47 -2.20
C ASN A 97 8.34 11.68 -1.24
N LEU A 98 7.31 11.98 -0.43
CA LEU A 98 7.32 13.07 0.55
C LEU A 98 7.75 12.63 1.96
N MET A 99 7.33 11.46 2.43
CA MET A 99 7.64 10.95 3.77
C MET A 99 7.47 9.43 3.88
N GLY A 100 8.07 8.85 4.93
CA GLY A 100 7.80 7.48 5.34
C GLY A 100 7.23 7.45 6.76
N ILE A 101 6.31 6.52 7.02
CA ILE A 101 5.68 6.30 8.32
C ILE A 101 5.80 4.81 8.65
N LYS A 102 6.33 4.49 9.84
CA LYS A 102 6.26 3.15 10.44
C LYS A 102 4.95 3.00 11.20
N LEU A 103 4.23 1.91 10.93
CA LEU A 103 2.91 1.62 11.48
C LEU A 103 2.98 0.37 12.34
N ASN A 104 2.82 0.47 13.66
CA ASN A 104 2.96 -0.72 14.51
C ASN A 104 1.90 -1.79 14.22
N ASN A 105 0.67 -1.39 13.89
CA ASN A 105 -0.44 -2.30 13.54
C ASN A 105 -0.82 -2.25 12.05
N GLY A 106 0.01 -1.62 11.20
CA GLY A 106 -0.28 -1.52 9.78
C GLY A 106 -1.57 -0.75 9.53
N PHE A 107 -2.41 -1.29 8.66
CA PHE A 107 -3.70 -0.68 8.29
C PHE A 107 -4.91 -1.38 8.93
N ASP A 108 -4.67 -2.30 9.86
CA ASP A 108 -5.71 -3.02 10.60
C ASP A 108 -6.30 -2.13 11.71
N ILE A 109 -7.61 -1.93 11.68
CA ILE A 109 -8.34 -1.10 12.63
C ILE A 109 -9.07 -1.93 13.69
N SER A 110 -9.10 -1.41 14.91
CA SER A 110 -9.84 -1.98 16.02
C SER A 110 -11.16 -1.25 16.27
N ASP A 111 -12.19 -2.00 16.67
CA ASP A 111 -13.46 -1.44 17.16
C ASP A 111 -13.41 -1.04 18.63
N LYS A 112 -12.32 -1.37 19.33
CA LYS A 112 -12.17 -1.10 20.75
C LYS A 112 -11.53 0.27 20.95
N PRO A 113 -12.26 1.25 21.54
CA PRO A 113 -11.75 2.62 21.68
C PRO A 113 -10.43 2.73 22.47
N GLN A 114 -10.16 1.77 23.35
CA GLN A 114 -8.94 1.69 24.14
C GLN A 114 -7.71 1.15 23.38
N GLU A 115 -7.92 0.52 22.23
CA GLU A 115 -6.82 0.01 21.38
C GLU A 115 -6.31 1.14 20.49
N MET A 116 -5.48 2.01 21.05
CA MET A 116 -4.76 3.05 20.30
C MET A 116 -3.49 2.49 19.69
N THR A 117 -3.23 2.84 18.43
CA THR A 117 -1.96 2.55 17.76
C THR A 117 -1.03 3.76 17.82
N THR A 118 0.27 3.50 17.68
CA THR A 118 1.30 4.52 17.54
C THR A 118 1.95 4.39 16.17
N TRP A 119 2.36 5.54 15.63
CA TRP A 119 3.08 5.63 14.37
C TRP A 119 4.33 6.49 14.56
N GLY A 120 5.35 6.21 13.76
CA GLY A 120 6.63 6.92 13.80
C GLY A 120 7.00 7.44 12.41
N ARG A 121 7.41 8.70 12.33
CA ARG A 121 7.99 9.24 11.10
C ARG A 121 9.37 8.64 10.86
N LEU A 122 9.63 8.17 9.64
CA LEU A 122 10.92 7.65 9.22
C LEU A 122 11.88 8.78 8.84
N GLY A 123 13.17 8.55 9.09
CA GLY A 123 14.24 9.34 8.47
C GLY A 123 14.26 9.13 6.96
N ARG A 124 14.84 10.09 6.23
CA ARG A 124 14.94 10.00 4.76
C ARG A 124 15.73 8.77 4.32
N SER A 125 16.85 8.47 4.99
CA SER A 125 17.67 7.29 4.71
C SER A 125 16.88 6.00 4.84
N ASP A 126 16.12 5.86 5.93
CA ASP A 126 15.37 4.64 6.23
C ASP A 126 14.22 4.47 5.23
N ARG A 127 13.52 5.56 4.91
CA ARG A 127 12.49 5.57 3.87
C ARG A 127 13.05 5.12 2.52
N ASP A 128 14.17 5.70 2.09
CA ASP A 128 14.80 5.41 0.80
C ASP A 128 15.30 3.95 0.76
N ASP A 129 15.80 3.44 1.88
CA ASP A 129 16.20 2.04 1.99
C ASP A 129 15.01 1.08 1.95
N ILE A 130 13.94 1.35 2.69
CA ILE A 130 12.71 0.54 2.66
C ILE A 130 12.09 0.55 1.26
N GLN A 131 12.04 1.70 0.58
CA GLN A 131 11.55 1.75 -0.80
C GLN A 131 12.37 0.83 -1.73
N ARG A 132 13.71 0.85 -1.59
CA ARG A 132 14.60 -0.05 -2.35
C ARG A 132 14.42 -1.51 -1.94
N GLU A 133 13.97 -1.80 -0.73
CA GLU A 133 13.79 -3.16 -0.23
C GLU A 133 12.74 -3.91 -1.04
N PHE A 134 11.65 -3.23 -1.34
CA PHE A 134 10.51 -3.77 -2.07
C PHE A 134 10.59 -3.52 -3.58
N ASP A 135 11.75 -3.15 -4.11
CA ASP A 135 12.02 -3.21 -5.54
C ASP A 135 12.26 -4.68 -5.96
N PRO A 136 11.56 -5.21 -6.98
CA PRO A 136 11.78 -6.59 -7.45
C PRO A 136 13.22 -6.91 -7.87
N ALA A 137 14.02 -5.91 -8.23
CA ALA A 137 15.43 -6.05 -8.58
C ALA A 137 16.38 -6.00 -7.38
N SER A 138 15.88 -5.71 -6.16
CA SER A 138 16.71 -5.56 -4.96
C SER A 138 17.33 -6.87 -4.48
N GLY A 139 16.65 -8.00 -4.72
CA GLY A 139 17.01 -9.32 -4.21
C GLY A 139 16.84 -9.49 -2.70
N ARG A 140 16.27 -8.51 -1.98
CA ARG A 140 16.04 -8.60 -0.52
C ARG A 140 14.82 -9.43 -0.15
N HIS A 141 13.79 -9.39 -1.01
CA HIS A 141 12.60 -10.23 -0.93
C HIS A 141 12.38 -10.93 -2.26
N LYS A 142 11.82 -12.14 -2.22
CA LYS A 142 11.43 -12.90 -3.40
C LYS A 142 9.99 -12.54 -3.78
N LEU A 143 9.82 -11.83 -4.90
CA LEU A 143 8.51 -11.58 -5.48
C LEU A 143 7.87 -12.92 -5.93
N GLN A 144 6.69 -13.22 -5.40
CA GLN A 144 5.95 -14.45 -5.70
C GLN A 144 4.83 -14.24 -6.73
N HIS A 145 4.23 -13.06 -6.70
CA HIS A 145 3.14 -12.68 -7.59
C HIS A 145 2.97 -11.17 -7.69
N ARG A 146 2.39 -10.71 -8.80
CA ARG A 146 2.04 -9.31 -9.03
C ARG A 146 0.83 -9.21 -9.95
N PHE A 147 -0.08 -8.29 -9.63
CA PHE A 147 -1.22 -7.96 -10.48
C PHE A 147 -1.61 -6.49 -10.31
N THR A 148 -2.55 -6.02 -11.13
CA THR A 148 -3.03 -4.62 -11.10
C THR A 148 -4.54 -4.63 -10.91
N VAL A 149 -5.04 -3.76 -10.04
CA VAL A 149 -6.45 -3.45 -9.91
C VAL A 149 -6.71 -2.12 -10.63
N PRO A 150 -7.46 -2.13 -11.75
CA PRO A 150 -7.83 -0.92 -12.47
C PRO A 150 -8.97 -0.17 -11.78
#